data_AF-A0A9Q1CNM6-F1
#
_entry.id   AF-A0A9Q1CNM6-F1
#
_cell.length_a   1.000
_cell.length_b   1.000
_cell.length_c   1.000
_cell.angle_alpha   90.00
_cell.angle_beta   90.00
_cell.angle_gamma   90.00
#
_symmetry.space_group_name_H-M   'P 1'
#
loop_
_entity.id
_entity.type
_entity.pdbx_description
1 polymer ?
#
loop_
_entity_poly.entity_id
_entity_poly.type
_entity_poly.pdbx_seq_one_letter_code
_entity_poly.pdbx_strand_id
1 'polypeptide(L)' 'MTRDRIVCGINDNTTRKKLLQTTGLDLTKCIDICKVAETTSAQVKDMTGDTENSVKVVKHTTGT' A
#
# COMPACT_ATOMS: atom_id res chain seq x y z
N MET A 1 11.76 -16.62 -17.89
CA MET A 1 11.34 -15.60 -18.88
C MET A 1 9.98 -14.97 -18.56
N THR A 2 8.99 -15.72 -18.06
CA THR A 2 7.65 -15.18 -17.71
C THR A 2 7.68 -14.12 -16.61
N ARG A 3 8.48 -14.34 -15.55
CA ARG A 3 8.68 -13.37 -14.46
C ARG A 3 9.20 -12.03 -14.98
N ASP A 4 10.18 -12.06 -15.87
CA ASP A 4 10.81 -10.85 -16.44
C ASP A 4 9.81 -10.01 -17.24
N ARG A 5 8.98 -10.65 -18.07
CA ARG A 5 7.94 -9.95 -18.86
C ARG A 5 6.82 -9.36 -18.00
N ILE A 6 6.36 -10.09 -16.98
CA ILE A 6 5.31 -9.61 -16.09
C ILE A 6 5.81 -8.44 -15.24
N VAL A 7 7.01 -8.57 -14.68
CA VAL A 7 7.61 -7.59 -13.78
C VAL A 7 8.03 -6.30 -14.53
N CYS A 8 8.51 -6.41 -15.78
CA CYS A 8 8.88 -5.26 -16.61
C CYS A 8 7.68 -4.35 -16.97
N GLY A 9 6.48 -4.93 -17.09
CA GLY A 9 5.25 -4.17 -17.34
C GLY A 9 4.68 -3.40 -16.14
N ILE A 10 5.22 -3.61 -14.93
CA ILE A 10 4.73 -2.96 -13.71
C ILE A 10 5.46 -1.62 -13.50
N ASN A 11 4.71 -0.52 -13.50
CA ASN A 11 5.24 0.83 -13.27
C ASN A 11 5.62 1.08 -11.79
N ASP A 12 4.91 0.45 -10.85
CA ASP A 12 5.19 0.63 -9.43
C ASP A 12 6.46 -0.11 -8.99
N ASN A 13 7.47 0.66 -8.56
CA ASN A 13 8.78 0.11 -8.18
C ASN A 13 8.70 -0.78 -6.93
N THR A 14 7.78 -0.48 -6.01
CA THR A 14 7.63 -1.23 -4.75
C THR A 14 7.05 -2.62 -5.03
N THR A 15 5.98 -2.68 -5.81
CA THR A 15 5.35 -3.90 -6.30
C THR A 15 6.32 -4.70 -7.15
N ARG A 16 7.09 -4.03 -8.03
CA ARG A 16 8.13 -4.68 -8.85
C ARG A 16 9.18 -5.40 -8.00
N LYS A 17 9.69 -4.75 -6.95
CA LYS A 17 10.64 -5.36 -6.01
C LYS A 17 10.04 -6.57 -5.29
N LYS A 18 8.80 -6.45 -4.82
CA LYS A 18 8.10 -7.53 -4.11
C LYS A 18 7.86 -8.77 -5.00
N LEU A 19 7.53 -8.55 -6.27
CA LEU A 19 7.41 -9.62 -7.27
C LEU A 19 8.75 -10.30 -7.59
N LEU A 20 9.85 -9.53 -7.68
CA LEU A 20 11.19 -10.06 -7.91
C LEU A 20 11.70 -10.89 -6.73
N GLN A 21 11.33 -10.52 -5.50
CA GLN A 21 11.68 -11.24 -4.28
C GLN A 21 10.86 -12.53 -4.08
N THR A 22 9.71 -12.66 -4.75
CA THR A 22 8.83 -13.82 -4.59
C THR A 22 9.39 -15.04 -5.33
N THR A 23 9.84 -16.04 -4.57
CA THR A 23 10.29 -17.32 -5.11
C THR A 23 9.09 -18.14 -5.64
N GLY A 24 9.29 -18.86 -6.75
CA GLY A 24 8.20 -19.62 -7.36
C GLY A 24 6.98 -18.75 -7.73
N LEU A 25 7.23 -17.55 -8.26
CA LEU A 25 6.18 -16.66 -8.76
C LEU A 25 5.34 -17.37 -9.84
N ASP A 26 4.08 -17.63 -9.51
CA ASP A 26 3.02 -18.08 -10.42
C ASP A 26 2.13 -16.89 -10.82
N LEU A 27 1.39 -17.02 -11.92
CA LEU A 27 0.47 -15.99 -12.39
C LEU A 27 -0.55 -15.61 -11.31
N THR A 28 -1.09 -16.59 -10.58
CA THR A 28 -2.06 -16.37 -9.51
C THR A 28 -1.49 -15.51 -8.39
N LYS A 29 -0.26 -15.81 -7.96
CA LYS A 29 0.45 -15.05 -6.92
C LYS A 29 0.74 -13.62 -7.38
N CYS A 30 1.10 -13.44 -8.65
CA CYS A 30 1.34 -12.11 -9.19
C CYS A 30 0.06 -11.25 -9.16
N ILE A 31 -1.08 -11.82 -9.53
CA ILE A 31 -2.38 -11.12 -9.51
C ILE A 31 -2.72 -10.71 -8.08
N ASP A 32 -2.55 -11.62 -7.12
CA ASP A 32 -2.81 -11.34 -5.70
C ASP A 32 -1.92 -10.19 -5.17
N ILE A 33 -0.61 -10.26 -5.43
CA ILE A 33 0.33 -9.21 -5.00
C ILE A 33 -0.03 -7.85 -5.60
N CYS A 34 -0.44 -7.80 -6.87
CA CYS A 34 -0.87 -6.55 -7.52
C CYS A 34 -2.13 -5.98 -6.85
N LYS A 35 -3.16 -6.81 -6.66
CA LYS A 35 -4.41 -6.41 -6.00
C LYS A 35 -4.18 -5.87 -4.60
N VAL A 36 -3.34 -6.55 -3.82
CA VAL A 36 -2.98 -6.13 -2.46
C VAL A 36 -2.22 -4.80 -2.50
N ALA A 37 -1.28 -4.64 -3.44
CA ALA A 37 -0.52 -3.41 -3.59
C ALA A 37 -1.41 -2.21 -3.97
N GLU A 38 -2.35 -2.39 -4.90
CA GLU A 38 -3.32 -1.38 -5.28
C GLU A 38 -4.25 -1.00 -4.11
N THR A 39 -4.78 -2.00 -3.41
CA THR A 39 -5.66 -1.80 -2.25
C THR A 39 -4.92 -1.08 -1.12
N THR A 40 -3.69 -1.49 -0.83
CA THR A 40 -2.84 -0.84 0.18
C THR A 40 -2.52 0.60 -0.22
N SER A 41 -2.20 0.83 -1.49
CA SER A 41 -1.91 2.19 -2.00
C SER A 41 -3.13 3.10 -1.90
N ALA A 42 -4.33 2.57 -2.20
CA ALA A 42 -5.58 3.29 -2.04
C ALA A 42 -5.88 3.58 -0.57
N GLN A 43 -5.73 2.58 0.31
CA GLN A 43 -5.97 2.74 1.75
C GLN A 43 -4.96 3.69 2.41
N VAL A 44 -3.69 3.65 2.02
CA VAL A 44 -2.68 4.59 2.51
C VAL A 44 -2.99 6.01 2.05
N LYS A 45 -3.43 6.19 0.79
CA LYS A 45 -3.87 7.51 0.30
C LYS A 45 -5.07 8.04 1.08
N ASP A 46 -6.06 7.19 1.34
CA ASP A 46 -7.24 7.52 2.16
C ASP A 46 -6.82 7.91 3.59
N MET A 47 -5.93 7.14 4.22
CA MET A 47 -5.36 7.46 5.53
C MET A 47 -4.55 8.76 5.55
N THR A 48 -3.92 9.13 4.43
CA THR A 48 -3.11 10.36 4.32
C THR A 48 -3.97 11.56 3.88
N GLY A 49 -5.20 11.34 3.41
CA GLY A 49 -6.10 12.35 2.85
C GLY A 49 -6.90 13.17 3.87
N ASP A 50 -6.89 12.79 5.15
CA ASP A 50 -7.73 13.41 6.19
C ASP A 50 -6.96 13.76 7.48
N THR A 51 -5.65 14.06 7.41
CA THR A 51 -4.89 14.52 8.59
C THR A 51 -4.96 16.03 8.83
N GLU A 52 -5.94 16.74 8.26
CA GLU A 52 -6.13 18.18 8.49
C GLU A 52 -7.40 18.59 9.26
N ASN A 53 -8.09 17.69 9.97
CA ASN A 53 -9.23 18.13 10.79
C ASN A 53 -9.32 17.55 12.23
N SER A 54 -8.93 18.41 13.18
CA SER A 54 -9.45 18.56 14.55
C SER A 54 -9.22 17.45 15.60
N VAL A 55 -8.00 17.38 16.12
CA VAL A 55 -7.78 16.91 17.51
C VAL A 55 -8.22 18.02 18.46
N LYS A 56 -9.49 18.01 18.88
CA LYS A 56 -9.98 18.96 19.90
C LYS A 56 -9.40 18.56 21.26
N VAL A 57 -8.47 19.37 21.75
CA VAL A 57 -7.93 19.27 23.11
C VAL A 57 -9.06 19.49 24.13
N VAL A 58 -9.46 18.43 24.83
CA VAL A 58 -10.36 18.53 25.99
C VAL A 58 -9.57 19.12 27.16
N LYS A 59 -9.77 20.42 27.42
CA LYS A 59 -9.15 21.13 28.54
C LYS A 59 -9.91 20.74 29.82
N HIS A 60 -9.37 19.82 30.60
CA HIS A 60 -9.82 19.60 31.98
C HIS A 60 -9.36 20.79 32.83
N THR A 61 -10.24 21.77 33.06
CA THR A 61 -10.04 22.77 34.13
C THR A 61 -10.71 22.28 35.40
N THR A 62 -9.88 21.83 36.34
CA THR A 62 -10.18 21.63 37.76
C THR A 62 -10.12 22.98 38.50
N GLY A 63 -11.08 23.23 39.41
CA GLY A 63 -11.12 24.37 40.35
C GLY A 63 -12.23 25.36 40.01
N THR A 64 -13.15 25.75 40.91
CA THR A 64 -13.16 25.85 42.38
C THR A 64 -14.56 25.58 42.91
#